data_AF-A0A7Y0K501-F1
#
_entry.id   AF-A0A7Y0K501-F1
#
_cell.length_a   1.000
_cell.length_b   1.000
_cell.length_c   1.000
_cell.angle_alpha   90.00
_cell.angle_beta   90.00
_cell.angle_gamma   90.00
#
_symmetry.space_group_name_H-M   'P 1'
#
loop_
_entity.id
_entity.type
_entity.pdbx_description
1 polymer ?
#
loop_
_entity_poly.entity_id
_entity_poly.type
_entity_poly.pdbx_seq_one_letter_code
_entity_poly.pdbx_strand_id
1 'polypeptide(L)'
;MTLSTQFMTMLAMVSMGLFFGISLDTYQYFLKRPTRKRSIVFIHDILFWILQALLMFYVLFLVNKGEVRVYLVLALLLGFAMYKSLFQALYLRLLKGIISFCIHSYRFLIKIIVNIVYRPIKSIVFFLLSIIIALGKGLMALVSGIIRVLRFIIRILLKPIEWLLSLLWLIMPKKVKLFVERISSKLAGYYFKIKNYLKEWIANRKK
;
A
#
# COMPACT_ATOMS: atom_id res chain seq x y z
N MET A 1 67.23 -13.72 0.21
CA MET A 1 65.87 -14.29 0.13
C MET A 1 65.99 -15.69 -0.45
N THR A 2 65.27 -16.67 0.08
CA THR A 2 65.24 -18.03 -0.49
C THR A 2 64.23 -18.07 -1.66
N LEU A 3 64.41 -19.00 -2.60
CA LEU A 3 63.50 -19.17 -3.74
C LEU A 3 62.03 -19.34 -3.27
N SER A 4 61.83 -20.09 -2.19
CA SER A 4 60.51 -20.31 -1.57
C SER A 4 59.84 -19.01 -1.13
N THR A 5 60.60 -18.08 -0.52
CA THR A 5 60.06 -16.77 -0.13
C THR A 5 59.64 -15.93 -1.35
N GLN A 6 60.39 -16.02 -2.45
CA GLN A 6 60.04 -15.31 -3.69
C GLN A 6 58.74 -15.84 -4.30
N PHE A 7 58.57 -17.17 -4.38
CA PHE A 7 57.32 -17.77 -4.85
C PHE A 7 56.12 -17.40 -3.97
N MET A 8 56.27 -17.46 -2.65
CA MET A 8 55.21 -17.03 -1.71
C MET A 8 54.85 -15.56 -1.91
N THR A 9 55.85 -14.70 -2.14
CA THR A 9 55.62 -13.28 -2.44
C THR A 9 54.85 -13.09 -3.74
N MET A 10 55.24 -13.79 -4.81
CA MET A 10 54.53 -13.72 -6.09
C MET A 10 53.08 -14.17 -5.95
N LEU A 11 52.83 -15.29 -5.26
CA LEU A 11 51.50 -15.83 -5.05
C LEU A 11 50.63 -14.85 -4.25
N ALA A 12 51.19 -14.28 -3.17
CA ALA A 12 50.52 -13.24 -2.39
C ALA A 12 50.15 -12.00 -3.23
N MET A 13 51.04 -11.56 -4.13
CA MET A 13 50.76 -10.43 -5.03
C MET A 13 49.70 -10.76 -6.08
N VAL A 14 49.69 -11.99 -6.63
CA VAL A 14 48.60 -12.46 -7.50
C VAL A 14 47.26 -12.46 -6.76
N SER A 15 47.23 -13.01 -5.54
CA SER A 15 46.04 -12.99 -4.68
C SER A 15 45.57 -11.57 -4.37
N MET A 16 46.49 -10.64 -4.14
CA MET A 16 46.17 -9.23 -3.94
C MET A 16 45.60 -8.57 -5.20
N GLY A 17 46.10 -8.93 -6.39
CA GLY A 17 45.54 -8.52 -7.68
C GLY A 17 44.11 -9.04 -7.90
N LEU A 18 43.85 -10.30 -7.54
CA LEU A 18 42.49 -10.88 -7.54
C LEU A 18 41.57 -10.13 -6.58
N PHE A 19 42.02 -9.92 -5.35
CA PHE A 19 41.28 -9.19 -4.32
C PHE A 19 40.97 -7.74 -4.75
N PHE A 20 41.92 -7.06 -5.38
CA PHE A 20 41.72 -5.74 -5.94
C PHE A 20 40.60 -5.72 -6.97
N GLY A 21 40.58 -6.71 -7.88
CA GLY A 21 39.51 -6.86 -8.87
C GLY A 21 38.13 -7.03 -8.24
N ILE A 22 38.02 -7.90 -7.23
CA ILE A 22 36.79 -8.14 -6.46
C ILE A 22 36.34 -6.86 -5.75
N SER A 23 37.25 -6.20 -5.03
CA SER A 23 37.00 -4.98 -4.26
C SER A 23 36.50 -3.85 -5.17
N LEU A 24 37.12 -3.68 -6.34
CA LEU A 24 36.75 -2.67 -7.33
C LEU A 24 35.36 -2.91 -7.93
N ASP A 25 35.03 -4.14 -8.30
CA ASP A 25 33.70 -4.45 -8.85
C ASP A 25 32.61 -4.32 -7.78
N THR A 26 32.89 -4.72 -6.54
CA THR A 26 31.99 -4.51 -5.38
C THR A 26 31.71 -3.02 -5.19
N TYR A 27 32.78 -2.23 -5.13
CA TYR A 27 32.71 -0.79 -4.95
C TYR A 27 31.90 -0.12 -6.07
N GLN A 28 32.17 -0.47 -7.33
CA GLN A 28 31.43 0.05 -8.48
C GLN A 28 29.93 -0.32 -8.44
N TYR A 29 29.60 -1.54 -8.02
CA TYR A 29 28.23 -1.99 -7.89
C TYR A 29 27.45 -1.16 -6.85
N PHE A 30 28.04 -0.88 -5.68
CA PHE A 30 27.39 -0.12 -4.62
C PHE A 30 27.34 1.39 -4.87
N LEU A 31 28.34 1.94 -5.57
CA LEU A 31 28.47 3.39 -5.76
C LEU A 31 27.35 3.97 -6.65
N LYS A 32 26.75 3.17 -7.54
CA LYS A 32 25.67 3.57 -8.49
C LYS A 32 25.89 4.98 -9.05
N ARG A 33 27.03 5.15 -9.73
CA ARG A 33 27.57 6.42 -10.27
C ARG A 33 26.54 7.43 -10.83
N PRO A 34 25.54 7.06 -11.66
CA PRO A 34 24.61 8.05 -12.22
C PRO A 34 23.61 8.64 -11.23
N THR A 35 23.42 8.02 -10.06
CA THR A 35 22.38 8.43 -9.09
C THR A 35 22.92 9.27 -7.93
N ARG A 36 24.24 9.33 -7.75
CA ARG A 36 24.87 9.89 -6.56
C ARG A 36 25.56 11.22 -6.88
N LYS A 37 25.48 12.19 -5.95
CA LYS A 37 26.12 13.51 -6.09
C LYS A 37 27.62 13.35 -6.37
N ARG A 38 28.13 14.11 -7.36
CA ARG A 38 29.52 14.04 -7.83
C ARG A 38 30.56 14.20 -6.70
N SER A 39 30.33 15.10 -5.75
CA SER A 39 31.24 15.30 -4.61
C SER A 39 31.34 14.08 -3.69
N ILE A 40 30.23 13.35 -3.49
CA ILE A 40 30.24 12.13 -2.65
C ILE A 40 31.02 11.03 -3.36
N VAL A 41 30.80 10.87 -4.67
CA VAL A 41 31.53 9.90 -5.50
C VAL A 41 33.03 10.18 -5.45
N PHE A 42 33.43 11.45 -5.56
CA PHE A 42 34.83 11.85 -5.50
C PHE A 42 35.51 11.49 -4.17
N ILE A 43 34.86 11.80 -3.04
CA ILE A 43 35.39 11.46 -1.71
C ILE A 43 35.53 9.94 -1.54
N HIS A 44 34.53 9.18 -1.98
CA HIS A 44 34.57 7.72 -1.90
C HIS A 44 35.64 7.12 -2.82
N ASP A 45 35.83 7.69 -4.01
CA ASP A 45 36.87 7.25 -4.95
C ASP A 45 38.26 7.46 -4.32
N ILE A 46 38.53 8.65 -3.74
CA ILE A 46 39.79 8.91 -3.04
C ILE A 46 39.99 7.93 -1.88
N LEU A 47 38.97 7.74 -1.04
CA LEU A 47 39.06 6.86 0.12
C LEU A 47 39.33 5.41 -0.31
N PHE A 48 38.67 4.96 -1.37
CA PHE A 48 38.88 3.62 -1.94
C PHE A 48 40.31 3.43 -2.43
N TRP A 49 40.85 4.38 -3.20
CA TRP A 49 42.22 4.30 -3.71
C TRP A 49 43.26 4.34 -2.59
N ILE A 50 43.08 5.19 -1.57
CA ILE A 50 43.97 5.24 -0.41
C ILE A 50 43.95 3.91 0.36
N LEU A 51 42.76 3.39 0.66
CA LEU A 51 42.61 2.13 1.38
C LEU A 51 43.24 0.98 0.61
N GLN A 52 43.03 0.93 -0.71
CA GLN A 52 43.58 -0.11 -1.55
C GLN A 52 45.11 -0.02 -1.65
N ALA A 53 45.66 1.18 -1.83
CA ALA A 53 47.10 1.40 -1.86
C ALA A 53 47.75 0.99 -0.52
N LEU A 54 47.11 1.35 0.60
CA LEU A 54 47.58 0.99 1.94
C LEU A 54 47.53 -0.52 2.17
N LEU A 55 46.46 -1.20 1.75
CA LEU A 55 46.38 -2.67 1.79
C LEU A 55 47.45 -3.33 0.93
N MET A 56 47.67 -2.85 -0.30
CA MET A 56 48.69 -3.41 -1.19
C MET A 56 50.08 -3.24 -0.59
N PHE A 57 50.39 -2.05 -0.07
CA PHE A 57 51.65 -1.77 0.58
C PHE A 57 51.84 -2.61 1.85
N TYR A 58 50.79 -2.77 2.66
CA TYR A 58 50.83 -3.59 3.87
C TYR A 58 51.16 -5.06 3.56
N VAL A 59 50.51 -5.66 2.57
CA VAL A 59 50.81 -7.03 2.14
C VAL A 59 52.25 -7.14 1.61
N LEU A 60 52.69 -6.15 0.82
CA LEU A 60 54.06 -6.12 0.29
C LEU A 60 55.09 -5.91 1.40
N PHE A 61 54.76 -5.16 2.46
CA PHE A 61 55.56 -5.01 3.66
C PHE A 61 55.69 -6.33 4.43
N LEU A 62 54.58 -7.05 4.61
CA LEU A 62 54.56 -8.31 5.35
C LEU A 62 55.40 -9.39 4.65
N VAL A 63 55.31 -9.49 3.33
CA VAL A 63 55.92 -10.61 2.58
C VAL A 63 57.31 -10.27 2.03
N ASN A 64 57.58 -9.01 1.69
CA ASN A 64 58.86 -8.58 1.09
C ASN A 64 59.51 -7.37 1.78
N LYS A 65 59.15 -7.08 3.04
CA LYS A 65 59.67 -5.93 3.81
C LYS A 65 59.52 -4.57 3.10
N GLY A 66 58.57 -4.45 2.16
CA GLY A 66 58.33 -3.19 1.46
C GLY A 66 59.16 -3.02 0.19
N GLU A 67 59.97 -4.01 -0.19
CA GLU A 67 60.80 -3.93 -1.39
C GLU A 67 59.95 -4.11 -2.66
N VAL A 68 59.79 -3.03 -3.41
CA VAL A 68 59.02 -3.03 -4.66
C VAL A 68 59.93 -3.48 -5.80
N ARG A 69 59.62 -4.65 -6.37
CA ARG A 69 60.34 -5.20 -7.53
C ARG A 69 59.39 -5.35 -8.71
N VAL A 70 59.92 -5.23 -9.93
CA VAL A 70 59.12 -5.26 -11.17
C VAL A 70 58.27 -6.53 -11.29
N TYR A 71 58.83 -7.69 -10.93
CA TYR A 71 58.09 -8.95 -11.01
C TYR A 71 56.90 -9.05 -10.03
N LEU A 72 56.91 -8.30 -8.92
CA LEU A 72 55.78 -8.22 -7.99
C LEU A 72 54.64 -7.39 -8.56
N VAL A 73 54.98 -6.32 -9.28
CA VAL A 73 53.99 -5.51 -10.01
C VAL A 73 53.39 -6.34 -11.15
N LEU A 74 54.20 -7.10 -11.88
CA LEU A 74 53.72 -8.03 -12.91
C LEU A 74 52.80 -9.11 -12.32
N ALA A 75 53.16 -9.69 -11.17
CA ALA A 75 52.33 -10.65 -10.46
C ALA A 75 50.97 -10.06 -10.04
N LEU A 76 50.96 -8.81 -9.55
CA LEU A 76 49.73 -8.09 -9.23
C LEU A 76 48.85 -7.85 -10.47
N LEU A 77 49.44 -7.37 -11.56
CA LEU A 77 48.75 -7.14 -12.83
C LEU A 77 48.19 -8.44 -13.40
N LEU A 78 48.96 -9.52 -13.32
CA LEU A 78 48.52 -10.85 -13.73
C LEU A 78 47.31 -11.32 -12.91
N GLY A 79 47.36 -11.18 -11.58
CA GLY A 79 46.23 -11.50 -10.71
C GLY A 79 44.99 -10.68 -11.04
N PHE A 80 45.14 -9.38 -11.30
CA PHE A 80 44.02 -8.53 -11.70
C PHE A 80 43.45 -8.92 -13.09
N ALA A 81 44.30 -9.21 -14.06
CA ALA A 81 43.89 -9.66 -15.39
C ALA A 81 43.17 -11.02 -15.32
N MET A 82 43.69 -11.93 -14.50
CA MET A 82 43.06 -13.23 -14.22
C MET A 82 41.66 -13.04 -13.62
N TYR A 83 41.50 -12.13 -12.66
CA TYR A 83 40.18 -11.77 -12.14
C TYR A 83 39.25 -11.28 -13.25
N LYS A 84 39.69 -10.29 -14.05
CA LYS A 84 38.86 -9.69 -15.10
C LYS A 84 38.44 -10.70 -16.18
N SER A 85 39.34 -11.60 -16.59
CA SER A 85 39.06 -12.56 -17.66
C SER A 85 38.26 -13.77 -17.19
N LEU A 86 38.54 -14.31 -16.00
CA LEU A 86 38.00 -15.61 -15.58
C LEU A 86 36.94 -15.49 -14.48
N PHE A 87 37.21 -14.68 -13.46
CA PHE A 87 36.40 -14.66 -12.23
C PHE A 87 35.32 -13.59 -12.21
N GLN A 88 35.44 -12.52 -13.01
CA GLN A 88 34.52 -11.39 -12.97
C GLN A 88 33.07 -11.81 -13.23
N ALA A 89 32.83 -12.63 -14.25
CA ALA A 89 31.48 -13.07 -14.60
C ALA A 89 30.84 -13.92 -13.48
N LEU A 90 31.61 -14.84 -12.90
CA LEU A 90 31.18 -15.68 -11.77
C LEU A 90 30.89 -14.82 -10.55
N TYR A 91 31.83 -13.93 -10.19
CA TYR A 91 31.72 -13.05 -9.04
C TYR A 91 30.48 -12.15 -9.13
N LEU A 92 30.26 -11.48 -10.27
CA LEU A 92 29.09 -10.62 -10.45
C LEU A 92 27.77 -11.39 -10.43
N ARG A 93 27.75 -12.64 -10.91
CA ARG A 93 26.57 -13.51 -10.83
C ARG A 93 26.25 -13.86 -9.37
N LEU A 94 27.27 -14.23 -8.60
CA LEU A 94 27.13 -14.51 -7.17
C LEU A 94 26.69 -13.26 -6.39
N LEU A 95 27.34 -12.12 -6.62
CA LEU A 95 27.02 -10.85 -5.96
C LEU A 95 25.56 -10.45 -6.21
N LYS A 96 25.12 -10.48 -7.47
CA LYS A 96 23.72 -10.19 -7.82
C LYS A 96 22.75 -11.22 -7.24
N GLY A 97 23.14 -12.50 -7.21
CA GLY A 97 22.36 -13.57 -6.60
C GLY A 97 22.13 -13.34 -5.11
N ILE A 98 23.19 -13.05 -4.36
CA ILE A 98 23.14 -12.75 -2.92
C ILE A 98 22.27 -11.51 -2.66
N ILE A 99 22.49 -10.43 -3.40
CA ILE A 99 21.74 -9.18 -3.21
C ILE A 99 20.27 -9.39 -3.54
N SER A 100 19.98 -10.07 -4.64
CA SER A 100 18.61 -10.44 -5.01
C SER A 100 17.97 -11.28 -3.91
N PHE A 101 18.65 -12.31 -3.42
CA PHE A 101 18.17 -13.15 -2.33
C PHE A 101 17.85 -12.32 -1.08
N CYS A 102 18.75 -11.44 -0.64
CA CYS A 102 18.50 -10.55 0.49
C CYS A 102 17.27 -9.65 0.28
N ILE A 103 17.10 -9.09 -0.91
CA ILE A 103 15.94 -8.24 -1.23
C ILE A 103 14.65 -9.06 -1.23
N HIS A 104 14.66 -10.27 -1.81
CA HIS A 104 13.50 -11.15 -1.83
C HIS A 104 13.13 -11.59 -0.42
N SER A 105 14.10 -11.98 0.41
CA SER A 105 13.88 -12.34 1.81
C SER A 105 13.31 -11.17 2.61
N TYR A 106 13.84 -9.96 2.44
CA TYR A 106 13.30 -8.77 3.10
C TYR A 106 11.85 -8.47 2.69
N ARG A 107 11.55 -8.51 1.38
CA ARG A 107 10.19 -8.32 0.87
C ARG A 107 9.25 -9.42 1.35
N PHE A 108 9.73 -10.65 1.43
CA PHE A 108 8.98 -11.78 1.95
C PHE A 108 8.63 -11.58 3.44
N LEU A 109 9.58 -11.13 4.27
CA LEU A 109 9.34 -10.79 5.67
C LEU A 109 8.28 -9.69 5.83
N ILE A 110 8.40 -8.59 5.07
CA ILE A 110 7.38 -7.53 5.08
C ILE A 110 6.03 -8.09 4.65
N LYS A 111 5.98 -8.91 3.61
CA LYS A 111 4.73 -9.49 3.12
C LYS A 111 4.07 -10.37 4.18
N ILE A 112 4.86 -11.13 4.94
CA ILE A 112 4.36 -11.91 6.08
C ILE A 112 3.76 -10.97 7.14
N ILE A 113 4.49 -9.94 7.57
CA ILE A 113 4.03 -9.01 8.60
C ILE A 113 2.73 -8.31 8.15
N VAL A 114 2.69 -7.78 6.93
CA VAL A 114 1.51 -7.12 6.37
C VAL A 114 0.35 -8.12 6.26
N ASN A 115 0.59 -9.34 5.80
CA ASN A 115 -0.47 -10.35 5.67
C ASN A 115 -1.02 -10.79 7.03
N ILE A 116 -0.17 -10.89 8.06
CA ILE A 116 -0.55 -11.27 9.41
C ILE A 116 -1.21 -10.13 10.17
N VAL A 117 -0.87 -8.87 9.91
CA VAL A 117 -1.41 -7.74 10.69
C VAL A 117 -2.53 -7.02 9.94
N TYR A 118 -2.27 -6.58 8.71
CA TYR A 118 -3.22 -5.73 7.98
C TYR A 118 -4.48 -6.49 7.55
N ARG A 119 -4.34 -7.73 7.07
CA ARG A 119 -5.52 -8.51 6.62
C ARG A 119 -6.51 -8.85 7.74
N PRO A 120 -6.09 -9.37 8.91
CA PRO A 120 -7.06 -9.66 9.97
C PRO A 120 -7.68 -8.39 10.55
N ILE A 121 -6.92 -7.29 10.71
CA ILE A 121 -7.50 -6.02 11.16
C ILE A 121 -8.59 -5.57 10.19
N LYS A 122 -8.32 -5.60 8.88
CA LYS A 122 -9.34 -5.28 7.88
C LYS A 122 -10.55 -6.19 8.01
N SER A 123 -10.35 -7.50 8.15
CA SER A 123 -11.44 -8.48 8.32
C SER A 123 -12.30 -8.17 9.53
N ILE A 124 -11.68 -7.82 10.66
CA ILE A 124 -12.38 -7.45 11.90
C ILE A 124 -13.21 -6.18 11.69
N VAL A 125 -12.65 -5.16 11.04
CA VAL A 125 -13.38 -3.91 10.75
C VAL A 125 -14.60 -4.16 9.85
N PHE A 126 -14.47 -4.96 8.80
CA PHE A 126 -15.62 -5.31 7.94
C PHE A 126 -16.67 -6.13 8.70
N PHE A 127 -16.25 -7.00 9.62
CA PHE A 127 -17.16 -7.76 10.48
C PHE A 127 -17.91 -6.87 11.47
N LEU A 128 -17.24 -5.89 12.08
CA LEU A 128 -17.91 -4.90 12.94
C LEU A 128 -18.90 -4.03 12.15
N LEU A 129 -18.51 -3.59 10.95
CA LEU A 129 -19.38 -2.82 10.08
C LEU A 129 -20.62 -3.62 9.66
N SER A 130 -20.46 -4.92 9.36
CA SER A 130 -21.58 -5.78 8.99
C SER A 130 -22.56 -5.98 10.15
N ILE A 131 -22.07 -6.08 11.39
CA ILE A 131 -22.91 -6.13 12.59
C ILE A 131 -23.73 -4.85 12.74
N ILE A 132 -23.11 -3.67 12.62
CA ILE A 132 -23.81 -2.38 12.74
C ILE A 132 -24.92 -2.27 11.69
N ILE A 133 -24.63 -2.62 10.44
CA ILE A 133 -25.62 -2.60 9.35
C ILE A 133 -26.74 -3.61 9.61
N ALA A 134 -26.43 -4.81 10.11
CA ALA A 134 -27.42 -5.82 10.45
C ALA A 134 -28.36 -5.35 11.57
N LEU A 135 -27.82 -4.73 12.62
CA LEU A 135 -28.59 -4.14 13.71
C LEU A 135 -29.51 -3.01 13.20
N GLY A 136 -28.98 -2.11 12.37
CA GLY A 136 -29.78 -1.03 11.77
C GLY A 136 -30.94 -1.56 10.91
N LYS A 137 -30.69 -2.61 10.12
CA LYS A 137 -31.75 -3.31 9.37
C LYS A 137 -32.76 -3.98 10.28
N GLY A 138 -32.31 -4.61 11.37
CA GLY A 138 -33.19 -5.21 12.38
C GLY A 138 -34.13 -4.19 13.02
N LEU A 139 -33.58 -3.04 13.44
CA LEU A 139 -34.38 -1.93 13.98
C LEU A 139 -35.40 -1.41 12.96
N MET A 140 -35.01 -1.20 11.71
CA MET A 140 -35.94 -0.80 10.65
C MET A 140 -37.04 -1.85 10.43
N ALA A 141 -36.72 -3.14 10.50
CA ALA A 141 -37.71 -4.20 10.41
C ALA A 141 -38.74 -4.10 11.53
N LEU A 142 -38.30 -3.87 12.78
CA LEU A 142 -39.20 -3.67 13.93
C LEU A 142 -40.12 -2.46 13.74
N VAL A 143 -39.56 -1.30 13.37
CA VAL A 143 -40.34 -0.07 13.12
C VAL A 143 -41.36 -0.30 11.99
N SER A 144 -40.94 -0.94 10.90
CA SER A 144 -41.84 -1.26 9.79
C SER A 144 -42.95 -2.25 10.19
N GLY A 145 -42.65 -3.17 11.12
CA GLY A 145 -43.61 -4.08 11.71
C GLY A 145 -44.66 -3.35 12.54
N ILE A 146 -44.22 -2.45 13.43
CA ILE A 146 -45.11 -1.60 14.24
C ILE A 146 -46.02 -0.76 13.33
N ILE A 147 -45.46 -0.09 12.33
CA ILE A 147 -46.25 0.72 11.38
C ILE A 147 -47.28 -0.13 10.62
N ARG A 148 -46.93 -1.38 10.27
CA ARG A 148 -47.86 -2.30 9.62
C ARG A 148 -49.04 -2.64 10.54
N VAL A 149 -48.77 -2.95 11.81
CA VAL A 149 -49.80 -3.24 12.82
C VAL A 149 -50.67 -2.01 13.08
N LEU A 150 -50.06 -0.83 13.27
CA LEU A 150 -50.79 0.43 13.50
C LEU A 150 -51.74 0.75 12.34
N ARG A 151 -51.28 0.63 11.08
CA ARG A 151 -52.14 0.84 9.91
C ARG A 151 -53.27 -0.18 9.83
N PHE A 152 -53.02 -1.42 10.24
CA PHE A 152 -54.05 -2.46 10.26
C PHE A 152 -55.14 -2.12 11.28
N ILE A 153 -54.75 -1.73 12.51
CA ILE A 153 -55.69 -1.31 13.56
C ILE A 153 -56.48 -0.08 13.11
N ILE A 154 -55.82 0.95 12.58
CA ILE A 154 -56.48 2.16 12.07
C ILE A 154 -57.48 1.81 10.98
N ARG A 155 -57.13 0.95 10.01
CA ARG A 155 -58.06 0.53 8.95
C ARG A 155 -59.26 -0.24 9.51
N ILE A 156 -59.04 -1.10 10.50
CA ILE A 156 -60.13 -1.84 11.14
C ILE A 156 -61.05 -0.90 11.91
N LEU A 157 -60.51 0.11 12.58
CA LEU A 157 -61.28 1.07 13.38
C LEU A 157 -62.03 2.09 12.51
N LEU A 158 -61.42 2.55 11.42
CA LEU A 158 -62.03 3.54 10.52
C LEU A 158 -63.11 2.95 9.62
N LYS A 159 -63.02 1.67 9.22
CA LYS A 159 -64.06 1.01 8.40
C LYS A 159 -65.49 1.07 8.99
N PRO A 160 -65.71 0.76 10.28
CA PRO A 160 -67.03 0.89 10.90
C PRO A 160 -67.51 2.35 10.96
N ILE A 161 -66.59 3.31 11.11
CA ILE A 161 -66.92 4.74 11.09
C ILE A 161 -67.33 5.17 9.68
N GLU A 162 -66.62 4.74 8.64
CA GLU A 162 -67.00 4.98 7.24
C GLU A 162 -68.37 4.37 6.92
N TRP A 163 -68.61 3.15 7.40
CA TRP A 163 -69.91 2.49 7.26
C TRP A 163 -71.03 3.27 7.98
N LEU A 164 -70.82 3.69 9.23
CA LEU A 164 -71.75 4.55 9.98
C LEU A 164 -72.00 5.90 9.29
N LEU A 165 -70.97 6.55 8.76
CA LEU A 165 -71.09 7.80 8.02
C LEU A 165 -71.91 7.61 6.73
N SER A 166 -71.74 6.49 6.03
CA SER A 166 -72.56 6.16 4.86
C SER A 166 -74.03 5.92 5.21
N LEU A 167 -74.30 5.29 6.36
CA LEU A 167 -75.66 5.09 6.87
C LEU A 167 -76.32 6.44 7.19
N LEU A 168 -75.58 7.34 7.85
CA LEU A 168 -76.04 8.70 8.14
C LEU A 168 -76.24 9.52 6.86
N TRP A 169 -75.41 9.33 5.83
CA TRP A 169 -75.56 9.99 4.52
C TRP A 169 -76.86 9.57 3.80
N LEU A 170 -77.33 8.34 4.02
CA LEU A 170 -78.57 7.85 3.44
C LEU A 170 -79.81 8.54 4.05
N ILE A 171 -79.76 8.84 5.34
CA ILE A 171 -80.86 9.40 6.13
C ILE A 171 -80.89 10.94 6.05
N MET A 172 -79.82 11.58 5.54
CA MET A 172 -79.65 13.03 5.58
C MET A 172 -80.53 13.79 4.57
N PRO A 173 -81.26 14.86 4.99
CA PRO A 173 -82.09 15.68 4.10
C PRO A 173 -81.25 16.49 3.09
N LYS A 174 -81.81 16.75 1.90
CA LYS A 174 -81.14 17.37 0.74
C LYS A 174 -80.38 18.68 1.06
N LYS A 175 -80.88 19.48 2.01
CA LYS A 175 -80.25 20.74 2.44
C LYS A 175 -78.89 20.54 3.12
N VAL A 176 -78.74 19.46 3.89
CA VAL A 176 -77.49 19.17 4.63
C VAL A 176 -76.45 18.58 3.69
N LYS A 177 -76.85 17.78 2.69
CA LYS A 177 -75.94 17.28 1.64
C LYS A 177 -75.29 18.41 0.86
N LEU A 178 -76.08 19.40 0.45
CA LEU A 178 -75.59 20.60 -0.25
C LEU A 178 -74.66 21.46 0.62
N PHE A 179 -74.89 21.53 1.94
CA PHE A 179 -74.00 22.24 2.86
C PHE A 179 -72.65 21.52 3.02
N VAL A 180 -72.66 20.19 3.16
CA VAL A 180 -71.45 19.37 3.26
C VAL A 180 -70.66 19.40 1.96
N GLU A 181 -71.30 19.31 0.79
CA GLU A 181 -70.63 19.48 -0.52
C GLU A 181 -70.03 20.88 -0.69
N ARG A 182 -70.68 21.92 -0.16
CA ARG A 182 -70.14 23.28 -0.17
C ARG A 182 -68.91 23.43 0.73
N ILE A 183 -68.87 22.73 1.86
CA ILE A 183 -67.70 22.71 2.74
C ILE A 183 -66.58 21.86 2.13
N SER A 184 -66.89 20.69 1.59
CA SER A 184 -65.91 19.80 0.97
C SER A 184 -65.26 20.43 -0.27
N SER A 185 -66.04 21.12 -1.10
CA SER A 185 -65.53 21.85 -2.27
C SER A 185 -64.61 23.02 -1.87
N LYS A 186 -64.94 23.76 -0.80
CA LYS A 186 -64.02 24.79 -0.26
C LYS A 186 -62.73 24.17 0.29
N LEU A 187 -62.83 23.09 1.06
CA LEU A 187 -61.67 22.38 1.61
C LEU A 187 -60.81 21.75 0.50
N ALA A 188 -61.42 21.24 -0.57
CA ALA A 188 -60.72 20.72 -1.74
C ALA A 188 -59.91 21.83 -2.44
N GLY A 189 -60.47 23.03 -2.56
CA GLY A 189 -59.75 24.21 -3.07
C GLY A 189 -58.51 24.56 -2.21
N TYR A 190 -58.65 24.57 -0.88
CA TYR A 190 -57.51 24.79 0.02
C TYR A 190 -56.47 23.67 -0.07
N TYR A 191 -56.90 22.40 -0.15
CA TYR A 191 -56.00 21.26 -0.31
C TYR A 191 -55.20 21.34 -1.62
N PHE A 192 -55.85 21.67 -2.75
CA PHE A 192 -55.17 21.86 -4.03
C PHE A 192 -54.15 23.00 -3.97
N LYS A 193 -54.48 24.10 -3.29
CA LYS A 193 -53.58 25.24 -3.13
C LYS A 193 -52.34 24.87 -2.30
N ILE A 194 -52.54 24.19 -1.16
CA ILE A 194 -51.46 23.72 -0.29
C ILE A 194 -50.59 22.69 -1.03
N LYS A 195 -51.20 21.77 -1.79
CA LYS A 195 -50.49 20.76 -2.58
C LYS A 195 -49.62 21.40 -3.66
N ASN A 196 -50.13 22.40 -4.38
CA ASN A 196 -49.35 23.11 -5.39
C ASN A 196 -48.20 23.89 -4.76
N TYR A 197 -48.43 24.57 -3.63
CA TYR A 197 -47.39 25.28 -2.90
C TYR A 197 -46.26 24.35 -2.42
N LEU A 198 -46.62 23.17 -1.87
CA LEU A 198 -45.63 22.16 -1.49
C LEU A 198 -44.87 21.60 -2.69
N LYS A 199 -45.54 21.40 -3.82
CA LYS A 199 -44.91 20.92 -5.06
C LYS A 199 -43.88 21.92 -5.60
N GLU A 200 -44.23 23.21 -5.60
CA GLU A 200 -43.32 24.29 -5.98
C GLU A 200 -42.16 24.44 -5.00
N TRP A 201 -42.42 24.38 -3.69
CA TRP A 201 -41.39 24.44 -2.66
C TRP A 201 -40.38 23.30 -2.75
N ILE A 202 -40.84 22.07 -3.02
CA ILE A 202 -39.98 20.90 -3.26
C ILE A 202 -39.17 21.06 -4.56
N ALA A 203 -39.77 21.61 -5.62
CA ALA A 203 -39.08 21.85 -6.88
C ALA A 203 -37.96 22.89 -6.76
N ASN A 204 -38.19 23.96 -5.98
CA ASN A 204 -37.18 25.00 -5.73
C ASN A 204 -36.04 24.53 -4.82
N ARG A 205 -36.26 23.54 -3.96
CA ARG A 205 -35.22 22.93 -3.11
C ARG A 205 -34.35 21.87 -3.82
N LYS A 206 -34.70 21.48 -5.05
CA LYS A 206 -33.94 20.53 -5.89
C LYS A 206 -33.08 21.20 -6.97
N LYS A 207 -33.11 22.54 -7.07
CA LYS A 207 -32.13 23.35 -7.81
C LYS A 207 -31.02 23.78 -6.87
#